data_AF-A0A7S2IEC6-F1
#
_entry.id   AF-A0A7S2IEC6-F1
#
_cell.length_a   1.000
_cell.length_b   1.000
_cell.length_c   1.000
_cell.angle_alpha   90.00
_cell.angle_beta   90.00
_cell.angle_gamma   90.00
#
_symmetry.space_group_name_H-M   'P 1'
#
loop_
_entity.id
_entity.type
_entity.pdbx_description
1 polymer ?
#
loop_
_entity_poly.entity_id
_entity_poly.type
_entity_poly.pdbx_seq_one_letter_code
_entity_poly.pdbx_strand_id
1 'polypeptide(L)'
;STLPSTLPPPSDMDGHPHLPNGEDQNQWGTLLHAMAPPAHDWRERASAIVKEYTSRTNGSYERSQTCAIQWCYHDCDPDFGAMQANSLALELRTELGNAGVTVSHAHQKGKVEVRLSGVNKGAAADMILSAADKMSHVDFLLAIGDDDDDEVMT
;
A
#
# COMPACT_ATOMS: atom_id res chain seq x y z
N SER A 1 -54.50 9.52 39.73
CA SER A 1 -53.79 10.14 40.86
C SER A 1 -53.02 9.09 41.64
N THR A 2 -51.75 8.90 41.31
CA THR A 2 -50.69 8.41 42.21
C THR A 2 -49.35 8.55 41.48
N LEU A 3 -48.45 9.37 42.01
CA LEU A 3 -47.03 9.42 41.61
C LEU A 3 -46.31 8.18 42.17
N PRO A 4 -45.15 7.83 41.59
CA PRO A 4 -43.96 7.79 42.43
C PRO A 4 -42.74 8.48 41.79
N SER A 5 -42.23 9.45 42.54
CA SER A 5 -40.82 9.66 42.88
C SER A 5 -39.78 8.82 42.12
N THR A 6 -38.94 9.49 41.33
CA THR A 6 -37.49 9.19 41.27
C THR A 6 -36.75 10.50 40.99
N LEU A 7 -35.88 10.88 41.93
CA LEU A 7 -34.96 12.01 41.82
C LEU A 7 -33.95 11.78 40.68
N PRO A 8 -33.51 12.81 39.95
CA PRO A 8 -32.31 12.70 39.13
C PRO A 8 -31.07 12.54 40.02
N PRO A 9 -30.04 11.78 39.59
CA PRO A 9 -28.79 11.67 40.34
C PRO A 9 -28.09 13.05 40.43
N PRO A 10 -27.28 13.26 41.48
CA PRO A 10 -26.58 14.52 41.70
C PRO A 10 -25.66 14.85 40.52
N SER A 11 -25.62 16.13 40.19
CA SER A 11 -24.63 16.72 39.29
C SER A 11 -23.27 16.61 39.97
N ASP A 12 -22.42 15.73 39.46
CA ASP A 12 -21.01 15.74 39.81
C ASP A 12 -20.37 17.01 39.21
N MET A 13 -20.24 17.98 40.10
CA MET A 13 -19.44 19.18 40.02
C MET A 13 -17.95 18.83 40.03
N ASP A 14 -17.45 18.19 38.98
CA ASP A 14 -16.01 18.13 38.73
C ASP A 14 -15.73 18.71 37.34
N GLY A 15 -15.13 19.90 37.34
CA GLY A 15 -14.75 20.68 36.16
C GLY A 15 -13.61 20.07 35.36
N HIS A 16 -13.68 18.79 35.02
CA HIS A 16 -12.83 18.20 34.01
C HIS A 16 -13.44 18.48 32.64
N PRO A 17 -12.70 19.06 31.68
CA PRO A 17 -13.18 19.16 30.32
C PRO A 17 -13.42 17.75 29.80
N HIS A 18 -14.68 17.40 29.57
CA HIS A 18 -15.05 16.23 28.78
C HIS A 18 -14.43 16.41 27.40
N LEU A 19 -13.31 15.73 27.17
CA LEU A 19 -12.80 15.51 25.81
C LEU A 19 -13.92 14.78 25.05
N PRO A 20 -14.41 15.32 23.93
CA PRO A 20 -15.40 14.62 23.13
C PRO A 20 -14.83 13.26 22.70
N ASN A 21 -15.70 12.26 22.79
CA ASN A 21 -15.48 10.85 22.49
C ASN A 21 -14.34 10.61 21.49
N GLY A 22 -13.42 9.73 21.89
CA GLY A 22 -12.34 9.24 21.04
C GLY A 22 -12.89 8.73 19.71
N GLU A 23 -12.71 9.54 18.67
CA GLU A 23 -12.69 9.06 17.30
C GLU A 23 -11.52 8.09 17.19
N ASP A 24 -11.77 6.94 16.58
CA ASP A 24 -10.88 5.78 16.50
C ASP A 24 -9.46 6.17 16.08
N GLN A 25 -8.53 6.23 17.04
CA GLN A 25 -7.10 6.45 16.82
C GLN A 25 -6.40 5.29 16.07
N ASN A 26 -7.17 4.31 15.58
CA ASN A 26 -6.71 3.11 14.88
C ASN A 26 -7.09 3.10 13.39
N GLN A 27 -7.47 4.23 12.80
CA GLN A 27 -7.83 4.26 11.39
C GLN A 27 -6.58 4.32 10.49
N TRP A 28 -6.44 3.34 9.59
CA TRP A 28 -5.41 3.35 8.56
C TRP A 28 -5.60 4.54 7.61
N GLY A 29 -4.59 5.40 7.50
CA GLY A 29 -4.54 6.49 6.52
C GLY A 29 -4.20 5.96 5.12
N THR A 30 -4.83 6.51 4.08
CA THR A 30 -4.60 6.10 2.69
C THR A 30 -3.74 7.11 1.94
N LEU A 31 -2.57 6.68 1.45
CA LEU A 31 -1.64 7.52 0.67
C LEU A 31 -2.18 7.93 -0.71
N LEU A 32 -3.19 7.22 -1.23
CA LEU A 32 -3.75 7.45 -2.56
C LEU A 32 -4.41 8.83 -2.73
N HIS A 33 -4.84 9.49 -1.66
CA HIS A 33 -5.52 10.79 -1.75
C HIS A 33 -4.61 11.94 -2.20
N ALA A 34 -3.28 11.78 -2.12
CA ALA A 34 -2.32 12.80 -2.52
C ALA A 34 -1.91 12.70 -4.01
N MET A 35 -2.50 11.77 -4.76
CA MET A 35 -2.02 11.38 -6.09
C MET A 35 -3.13 11.38 -7.14
N ALA A 36 -2.74 11.50 -8.42
CA ALA A 36 -3.67 11.31 -9.52
C ALA A 36 -4.25 9.88 -9.45
N PRO A 37 -5.58 9.71 -9.52
CA PRO A 37 -6.20 8.40 -9.37
C PRO A 37 -5.73 7.47 -10.49
N PRO A 38 -5.37 6.21 -10.18
CA PRO A 38 -5.06 5.23 -11.20
C PRO A 38 -6.31 4.91 -12.03
N ALA A 39 -6.12 4.35 -13.22
CA ALA A 39 -7.24 3.87 -14.02
C ALA A 39 -8.01 2.79 -13.25
N HIS A 40 -9.33 2.89 -13.14
CA HIS A 40 -10.14 2.00 -12.29
C HIS A 40 -9.97 0.50 -12.59
N ASP A 41 -9.53 0.16 -13.80
CA ASP A 41 -9.40 -1.20 -14.32
C ASP A 41 -7.94 -1.71 -14.40
N TRP A 42 -6.97 -0.97 -13.85
CA TRP A 42 -5.54 -1.32 -13.97
C TRP A 42 -5.26 -2.72 -13.41
N ARG A 43 -5.95 -3.10 -12.34
CA ARG A 43 -5.73 -4.34 -11.59
C ARG A 43 -6.26 -5.54 -12.36
N GLU A 44 -7.43 -5.39 -12.99
CA GLU A 44 -8.04 -6.38 -13.85
C GLU A 44 -7.18 -6.64 -15.08
N ARG A 45 -6.72 -5.57 -15.75
CA ARG A 45 -5.82 -5.67 -16.91
C ARG A 45 -4.50 -6.35 -16.54
N ALA A 46 -3.85 -5.93 -15.45
CA ALA A 46 -2.62 -6.55 -14.97
C ALA A 46 -2.82 -8.03 -14.61
N SER A 47 -3.88 -8.37 -13.87
CA SER A 47 -4.15 -9.76 -13.46
C SER A 47 -4.43 -10.67 -14.65
N ALA A 48 -5.11 -10.19 -15.70
CA ALA A 48 -5.35 -10.97 -16.91
C ALA A 48 -4.03 -11.41 -17.56
N ILE A 49 -3.11 -10.46 -17.75
CA ILE A 49 -1.79 -10.73 -18.34
C ILE A 49 -0.98 -11.64 -17.41
N VAL A 50 -0.88 -11.32 -16.12
CA VAL A 50 -0.10 -12.12 -15.15
C VAL A 50 -0.61 -13.57 -15.06
N LYS A 51 -1.92 -13.80 -15.12
CA LYS A 51 -2.51 -15.14 -15.12
C LYS A 51 -2.15 -15.95 -16.36
N GLU A 52 -2.11 -15.33 -17.53
CA GLU A 52 -1.65 -15.99 -18.76
C GLU A 52 -0.21 -16.50 -18.59
N TYR A 53 0.71 -15.64 -18.13
CA TYR A 53 2.09 -16.02 -17.88
C TYR A 53 2.22 -17.10 -16.79
N THR A 54 1.39 -17.02 -15.75
CA THR A 54 1.34 -18.03 -14.68
C THR A 54 0.94 -19.40 -15.24
N SER A 55 -0.08 -19.46 -16.10
CA SER A 55 -0.59 -20.71 -16.68
C SER A 55 0.42 -21.46 -17.57
N ARG A 56 1.36 -20.72 -18.17
CA ARG A 56 2.36 -21.26 -19.11
C ARG A 56 3.77 -21.37 -18.53
N THR A 57 3.95 -21.01 -17.26
CA THR A 57 5.27 -21.00 -16.59
C THR A 57 5.20 -21.80 -15.30
N ASN A 58 5.63 -23.06 -15.36
CA ASN A 58 5.54 -23.97 -14.22
C ASN A 58 6.41 -23.46 -13.04
N GLY A 59 5.87 -23.53 -11.82
CA GLY A 59 6.51 -22.99 -10.62
C GLY A 59 6.28 -21.49 -10.36
N SER A 60 5.70 -20.76 -11.33
CA SER A 60 5.36 -19.35 -11.12
C SER A 60 4.01 -19.16 -10.43
N TYR A 61 3.79 -18.00 -9.82
CA TYR A 61 2.51 -17.65 -9.20
C TYR A 61 2.26 -16.14 -9.15
N GLU A 62 0.97 -15.77 -9.12
CA GLU A 62 0.53 -14.40 -8.82
C GLU A 62 0.45 -14.18 -7.30
N ARG A 63 1.01 -13.08 -6.81
CA ARG A 63 0.78 -12.56 -5.47
C ARG A 63 0.05 -11.22 -5.56
N SER A 64 -1.17 -11.19 -5.04
CA SER A 64 -2.01 -10.00 -4.97
C SER A 64 -1.76 -9.24 -3.67
N GLN A 65 -1.54 -7.93 -3.77
CA GLN A 65 -1.46 -6.99 -2.64
C GLN A 65 -2.49 -5.86 -2.82
N THR A 66 -2.65 -5.01 -1.81
CA THR A 66 -3.59 -3.87 -1.85
C THR A 66 -3.23 -2.87 -2.94
N CYS A 67 -1.95 -2.51 -3.05
CA CYS A 67 -1.46 -1.50 -3.99
C CYS A 67 -0.55 -2.07 -5.09
N ALA A 68 -0.48 -3.40 -5.21
CA ALA A 68 0.40 -4.06 -6.17
C ALA A 68 -0.11 -5.46 -6.59
N ILE A 69 0.35 -5.91 -7.75
CA ILE A 69 0.31 -7.30 -8.21
C ILE A 69 1.75 -7.72 -8.51
N GLN A 70 2.16 -8.85 -7.99
CA GLN A 70 3.48 -9.44 -8.25
C GLN A 70 3.32 -10.76 -8.98
N TRP A 71 4.19 -11.02 -9.93
CA TRP A 71 4.40 -12.32 -10.53
C TRP A 71 5.76 -12.85 -10.07
N CYS A 72 5.74 -13.96 -9.32
CA CYS A 72 6.92 -14.59 -8.76
C CYS A 72 7.33 -15.79 -9.62
N TYR A 73 8.61 -15.88 -9.93
CA TYR A 73 9.22 -16.93 -10.75
C TYR A 73 10.52 -17.49 -10.14
N HIS A 74 10.79 -17.23 -8.86
CA HIS A 74 11.95 -17.74 -8.13
C HIS A 74 12.04 -19.28 -8.17
N ASP A 75 10.90 -19.97 -8.13
CA ASP A 75 10.81 -21.43 -8.14
C ASP A 75 10.76 -22.03 -9.55
N CYS A 76 10.86 -21.19 -10.60
CA CYS A 76 10.90 -21.63 -11.98
C CYS A 76 12.31 -22.09 -12.39
N ASP A 77 12.38 -22.76 -13.54
CA ASP A 77 13.66 -22.86 -14.26
C ASP A 77 14.26 -21.45 -14.45
N PRO A 78 15.52 -21.19 -14.07
CA PRO A 78 16.08 -19.83 -14.04
C PRO A 78 16.07 -19.12 -15.40
N ASP A 79 16.42 -19.85 -16.46
CA ASP A 79 16.53 -19.28 -17.81
C ASP A 79 15.14 -19.04 -18.40
N PHE A 80 14.25 -20.04 -18.28
CA PHE A 80 12.88 -19.92 -18.77
C PHE A 80 12.08 -18.87 -17.98
N GLY A 81 12.20 -18.87 -16.65
CA GLY A 81 11.56 -17.90 -15.77
C GLY A 81 12.00 -16.47 -16.08
N ALA A 82 13.29 -16.23 -16.25
CA ALA A 82 13.82 -14.91 -16.63
C ALA A 82 13.35 -14.47 -18.03
N MET A 83 13.30 -15.39 -19.00
CA MET A 83 12.77 -15.11 -20.34
C MET A 83 11.29 -14.70 -20.30
N GLN A 84 10.48 -15.44 -19.54
CA GLN A 84 9.06 -15.14 -19.35
C GLN A 84 8.87 -13.81 -18.60
N ALA A 85 9.70 -13.54 -17.59
CA ALA A 85 9.66 -12.29 -16.83
C ALA A 85 9.94 -11.05 -17.70
N ASN A 86 10.92 -11.13 -18.61
CA ASN A 86 11.23 -10.05 -19.54
C ASN A 86 10.04 -9.72 -20.46
N SER A 87 9.44 -10.77 -21.04
CA SER A 87 8.27 -10.64 -21.92
C SER A 87 7.07 -10.08 -21.15
N LEU A 88 6.80 -10.61 -19.95
CA LEU A 88 5.73 -10.12 -19.07
C LEU A 88 5.89 -8.64 -18.74
N ALA A 89 7.10 -8.23 -18.33
CA ALA A 89 7.36 -6.86 -17.94
C ALA A 89 7.22 -5.89 -19.13
N LEU A 90 7.62 -6.31 -20.34
CA LEU A 90 7.42 -5.51 -21.55
C LEU A 90 5.93 -5.35 -21.90
N GLU A 91 5.18 -6.44 -21.85
CA GLU A 91 3.74 -6.46 -22.15
C GLU A 91 2.96 -5.59 -21.15
N LEU A 92 3.22 -5.77 -19.85
CA LEU A 92 2.61 -4.94 -18.80
C LEU A 92 2.92 -3.45 -18.96
N ARG A 93 4.16 -3.08 -19.33
CA ARG A 93 4.52 -1.67 -19.59
C ARG A 93 3.76 -1.10 -20.78
N THR A 94 3.56 -1.91 -21.81
CA THR A 94 2.82 -1.51 -23.01
C THR A 94 1.34 -1.29 -22.69
N GLU A 95 0.74 -2.23 -21.96
CA GLU A 95 -0.69 -2.20 -21.64
C GLU A 95 -1.06 -1.19 -20.53
N LEU A 96 -0.15 -0.93 -19.60
CA LEU A 96 -0.41 -0.14 -18.39
C LEU A 96 0.33 1.21 -18.32
N GLY A 97 1.07 1.60 -19.37
CA GLY A 97 1.94 2.79 -19.34
C GLY A 97 1.24 4.10 -18.95
N ASN A 98 -0.07 4.22 -19.17
CA ASN A 98 -0.88 5.40 -18.82
C ASN A 98 -1.91 5.13 -17.72
N ALA A 99 -1.80 4.02 -16.99
CA ALA A 99 -2.80 3.60 -16.01
C ALA A 99 -2.53 4.10 -14.57
N GLY A 100 -1.49 4.94 -14.36
CA GLY A 100 -1.09 5.40 -13.02
C GLY A 100 -0.37 4.33 -12.20
N VAL A 101 0.30 3.39 -12.87
CA VAL A 101 1.07 2.31 -12.26
C VAL A 101 2.50 2.27 -12.80
N THR A 102 3.40 1.68 -12.03
CA THR A 102 4.79 1.44 -12.42
C THR A 102 5.04 -0.06 -12.47
N VAL A 103 5.78 -0.50 -13.50
CA VAL A 103 6.16 -1.91 -13.69
C VAL A 103 7.66 -2.08 -13.46
N SER A 104 8.03 -2.82 -12.42
CA SER A 104 9.40 -3.16 -12.06
C SER A 104 9.70 -4.65 -12.32
N HIS A 105 10.96 -4.95 -12.62
CA HIS A 105 11.43 -6.32 -12.78
C HIS A 105 12.68 -6.50 -11.93
N ALA A 106 12.54 -7.21 -10.82
CA ALA A 106 13.64 -7.51 -9.92
C ALA A 106 14.20 -8.90 -10.28
N HIS A 107 15.17 -8.92 -11.19
CA HIS A 107 15.81 -10.15 -11.67
C HIS A 107 16.36 -11.00 -10.52
N GLN A 108 17.11 -10.38 -9.60
CA GLN A 108 17.75 -11.08 -8.49
C GLN A 108 16.74 -11.69 -7.50
N LYS A 109 15.54 -11.12 -7.43
CA LYS A 109 14.47 -11.56 -6.51
C LYS A 109 13.47 -12.50 -7.17
N GLY A 110 13.63 -12.78 -8.47
CA GLY A 110 12.70 -13.64 -9.19
C GLY A 110 11.27 -13.08 -9.21
N LYS A 111 11.08 -11.75 -9.33
CA LYS A 111 9.74 -11.12 -9.37
C LYS A 111 9.59 -10.03 -10.44
N VAL A 112 8.40 -9.94 -11.03
CA VAL A 112 7.90 -8.77 -11.77
C VAL A 112 6.77 -8.17 -10.96
N GLU A 113 6.75 -6.85 -10.80
CA GLU A 113 5.74 -6.17 -9.98
C GLU A 113 5.08 -5.04 -10.77
N VAL A 114 3.76 -4.95 -10.65
CA VAL A 114 2.95 -3.79 -11.03
C VAL A 114 2.47 -3.15 -9.74
N ARG A 115 2.82 -1.90 -9.50
CA ARG A 115 2.41 -1.15 -8.31
C ARG A 115 1.83 0.21 -8.66
N LEU A 116 0.99 0.75 -7.80
CA LEU A 116 0.50 2.13 -7.94
C LEU A 116 1.68 3.11 -7.94
N SER A 117 1.69 4.03 -8.90
CA SER A 117 2.75 5.05 -8.99
C SER A 117 2.73 5.95 -7.77
N GLY A 118 3.92 6.32 -7.27
CA GLY A 118 4.17 7.16 -6.08
C GLY A 118 3.67 6.64 -4.74
N VAL A 119 3.12 5.43 -4.68
CA VAL A 119 2.95 4.69 -3.43
C VAL A 119 4.26 3.94 -3.14
N ASN A 120 5.09 4.51 -2.27
CA ASN A 120 6.34 3.90 -1.82
C ASN A 120 6.63 4.24 -0.35
N LYS A 121 7.63 3.57 0.24
CA LYS A 121 7.99 3.75 1.66
C LYS A 121 8.47 5.17 1.98
N GLY A 122 9.16 5.83 1.05
CA GLY A 122 9.55 7.25 1.16
C GLY A 122 8.36 8.18 1.24
N ALA A 123 7.39 8.07 0.32
CA ALA A 123 6.17 8.88 0.34
C ALA A 123 5.35 8.68 1.62
N ALA A 124 5.35 7.46 2.17
CA ALA A 124 4.76 7.19 3.48
C ALA A 124 5.53 7.88 4.61
N ALA A 125 6.86 7.77 4.61
CA ALA A 125 7.74 8.39 5.61
C ALA A 125 7.61 9.91 5.59
N ASP A 126 7.58 10.55 4.42
CA ASP A 126 7.41 12.00 4.28
C ASP A 126 6.07 12.48 4.83
N MET A 127 5.00 11.73 4.59
CA MET A 127 3.69 12.04 5.18
C MET A 127 3.72 11.95 6.70
N ILE A 128 4.31 10.89 7.25
CA ILE A 128 4.43 10.69 8.70
C ILE A 128 5.28 11.79 9.32
N LEU A 129 6.43 12.11 8.72
CA LEU A 129 7.33 13.16 9.18
C LEU A 129 6.65 14.53 9.15
N SER A 130 5.97 14.85 8.05
CA SER A 130 5.22 16.11 7.89
C SER A 130 4.06 16.24 8.89
N ALA A 131 3.44 15.13 9.29
CA ALA A 131 2.40 15.12 10.32
C ALA A 131 3.01 15.27 11.72
N ALA A 132 4.11 14.58 12.00
CA ALA A 132 4.83 14.64 13.27
C ALA A 132 5.39 16.04 13.54
N ASP A 133 6.02 16.67 12.55
CA ASP A 133 6.63 18.00 12.66
C ASP A 133 5.60 19.10 12.98
N LYS A 134 4.35 18.94 12.50
CA LYS A 134 3.22 19.82 12.85
C LYS A 134 2.78 19.72 14.31
N MET A 135 3.03 18.59 14.97
CA MET A 135 2.70 18.36 16.38
C MET A 135 3.87 18.75 17.30
N SER A 136 5.08 18.37 16.92
CA SER A 136 6.32 18.67 17.63
C SER A 136 7.51 18.51 16.70
N HIS A 137 8.47 19.45 16.75
CA HIS A 137 9.66 19.43 15.91
C HIS A 137 10.43 18.10 16.04
N VAL A 138 10.67 17.43 14.91
CA VAL A 138 11.43 16.17 14.86
C VAL A 138 12.92 16.48 14.78
N ASP A 139 13.70 16.08 15.77
CA ASP A 139 15.15 16.31 15.86
C ASP A 139 15.99 15.06 15.51
N PHE A 140 15.36 13.89 15.41
CA PHE A 140 16.00 12.64 15.01
C PHE A 140 15.05 11.72 14.23
N LEU A 141 15.56 11.10 13.15
CA LEU A 141 14.84 10.11 12.34
C LEU A 141 15.75 8.90 12.06
N LEU A 142 15.21 7.70 12.28
CA LEU A 142 15.85 6.42 11.97
C LEU A 142 14.92 5.58 11.10
N ALA A 143 15.36 5.26 9.89
CA ALA A 143 14.70 4.31 9.00
C ALA A 143 15.62 3.09 8.80
N ILE A 144 15.06 1.89 8.91
CA ILE A 144 15.79 0.62 8.72
C ILE A 144 15.00 -0.21 7.72
N GLY A 145 15.71 -0.73 6.72
CA GLY A 145 15.18 -1.55 5.65
C GLY A 145 16.20 -2.60 5.20
N ASP A 146 15.72 -3.68 4.59
CA ASP A 146 16.50 -4.85 4.17
C ASP A 146 16.32 -5.16 2.67
N ASP A 147 15.33 -4.55 2.02
CA ASP A 147 14.89 -4.87 0.66
C ASP A 147 15.26 -3.72 -0.29
N ASP A 148 15.65 -3.96 -1.55
CA ASP A 148 15.89 -2.86 -2.53
C ASP A 148 14.69 -1.89 -2.66
N ASP A 149 13.48 -2.32 -2.30
CA ASP A 149 12.29 -1.47 -2.20
C ASP A 149 12.38 -0.42 -1.06
N ASP A 150 13.41 -0.48 -0.21
CA ASP A 150 13.78 0.48 0.84
C ASP A 150 14.76 1.57 0.34
N GLU A 151 15.39 1.43 -0.83
CA GLU A 151 16.44 2.36 -1.28
C GLU A 151 15.87 3.67 -1.85
N VAL A 152 14.59 3.70 -2.26
CA VAL A 152 13.93 4.92 -2.77
C VAL A 152 13.24 5.65 -1.62
N MET A 153 13.97 6.60 -1.04
CA MET A 153 13.52 7.58 -0.05
C MET A 153 13.76 9.00 -0.58
N THR A 154 12.96 9.46 -1.56
CA THR A 154 13.09 10.78 -2.19
C THR A 154 11.77 11.50 -2.30
#